data_AF-A0A1T4N2B4-F1
#
_entry.id   AF-A0A1T4N2B4-F1
#
_cell.length_a   1.000
_cell.length_b   1.000
_cell.length_c   1.000
_cell.angle_alpha   90.00
_cell.angle_beta   90.00
_cell.angle_gamma   90.00
#
_symmetry.space_group_name_H-M   'P 1'
#
loop_
_entity.id
_entity.type
_entity.pdbx_description
1 polymer ?
#
loop_
_entity_poly.entity_id
_entity_poly.type
_entity_poly.pdbx_seq_one_letter_code
_entity_poly.pdbx_strand_id
1 'polypeptide(L)' 'MTELFSAIGHVKSVYTLVDFYQYIKTVEYLICVAFFVGFPMFYRYMMSGKSSTQEAAH' A
#
# COMPACT_ATOMS: atom_id res chain seq x y z
N MET A 1 -17.34 -7.05 4.89
CA MET A 1 -15.93 -6.96 4.45
C MET A 1 -15.78 -6.52 2.99
N THR A 2 -16.75 -6.81 2.10
CA THR A 2 -16.75 -6.40 0.68
C THR A 2 -17.06 -4.90 0.46
N GLU A 3 -17.84 -4.28 1.36
CA GLU A 3 -18.21 -2.85 1.33
C GLU A 3 -17.00 -1.90 1.34
N LEU A 4 -15.91 -2.26 2.05
CA LEU A 4 -14.71 -1.44 2.14
C LEU A 4 -14.03 -1.30 0.77
N PHE A 5 -13.98 -2.38 -0.01
CA PHE A 5 -13.44 -2.35 -1.37
C PHE A 5 -14.38 -1.64 -2.35
N SER A 6 -15.70 -1.70 -2.11
CA SER A 6 -16.70 -0.98 -2.91
C SER A 6 -16.60 0.55 -2.74
N ALA A 7 -16.11 1.03 -1.60
CA ALA A 7 -15.91 2.46 -1.34
C ALA A 7 -14.60 3.01 -1.95
N ILE A 8 -13.64 2.14 -2.30
CA ILE A 8 -12.38 2.51 -2.96
C ILE A 8 -12.70 2.86 -4.42
N GLY A 9 -12.81 4.15 -4.72
CA GLY A 9 -13.15 4.65 -6.07
C GLY A 9 -14.45 5.46 -6.14
N HIS A 10 -15.22 5.54 -5.05
CA HIS A 10 -16.30 6.52 -4.97
C HIS A 10 -15.70 7.93 -4.88
N VAL A 11 -15.96 8.74 -5.91
CA VAL A 11 -15.59 10.16 -5.94
C VAL A 11 -16.41 10.88 -4.87
N LYS A 12 -15.80 11.14 -3.71
CA LYS A 12 -16.43 11.93 -2.65
C LYS A 12 -16.29 13.41 -3.00
N SER A 13 -17.42 14.12 -3.05
CA SER A 13 -17.43 15.58 -3.19
C SER A 13 -16.95 16.21 -1.87
N VAL A 14 -15.80 16.87 -1.93
CA VAL A 14 -15.12 17.48 -0.79
C VAL A 14 -15.66 18.91 -0.63
N TYR A 15 -16.40 19.18 0.44
CA TYR A 15 -17.16 20.44 0.57
C TYR A 15 -16.33 21.61 1.13
N THR A 16 -15.17 21.37 1.74
CA THR A 16 -14.33 22.42 2.35
C THR A 16 -12.84 22.17 2.10
N LEU A 17 -12.03 23.24 2.05
CA LEU A 17 -10.57 23.13 1.88
C LEU A 17 -9.91 22.30 3.00
N VAL A 18 -10.41 22.40 4.23
CA VAL A 18 -9.91 21.62 5.38
C VAL A 18 -10.11 20.11 5.18
N ASP A 19 -11.28 19.69 4.72
CA ASP A 19 -11.58 18.28 4.44
C ASP A 19 -10.69 17.74 3.30
N PHE A 20 -10.38 18.59 2.30
CA PHE A 20 -9.45 18.24 1.22
C PHE A 20 -8.02 18.01 1.71
N TYR A 21 -7.49 18.91 2.54
CA TYR A 21 -6.15 18.75 3.10
C TYR A 21 -6.05 17.52 4.00
N GLN A 22 -7.09 17.26 4.80
CA GLN A 22 -7.13 16.09 5.66
C GLN A 22 -7.21 14.78 4.85
N TYR A 23 -7.99 14.76 3.78
CA TYR A 23 -8.10 13.62 2.87
C TYR A 23 -6.76 13.32 2.20
N ILE A 24 -6.13 14.31 1.57
CA ILE A 24 -4.83 14.15 0.89
C ILE A 24 -3.76 13.69 1.87
N LYS A 25 -3.69 14.29 3.06
CA LYS A 25 -2.73 13.89 4.10
C LYS A 25 -2.94 12.45 4.57
N THR A 26 -4.20 12.02 4.69
CA THR A 26 -4.51 10.62 5.04
C THR A 26 -4.07 9.65 3.94
N VAL A 27 -4.33 10.00 2.68
CA VAL A 27 -3.89 9.22 1.52
C VAL A 27 -2.36 9.14 1.45
N GLU A 28 -1.66 10.25 1.70
CA GLU A 28 -0.20 10.29 1.77
C GLU A 28 0.34 9.28 2.79
N TYR A 29 -0.18 9.27 4.03
CA TYR A 29 0.26 8.31 5.04
C TYR A 29 -0.02 6.85 4.65
N LEU A 30 -1.17 6.56 4.03
CA LEU A 30 -1.47 5.20 3.55
C LEU A 30 -0.48 4.74 2.48
N ILE A 31 -0.14 5.63 1.54
CA ILE A 31 0.86 5.38 0.51
C ILE A 31 2.25 5.20 1.15
N CYS A 32 2.62 6.04 2.12
CA CYS A 32 3.87 5.89 2.85
C CYS A 32 3.99 4.52 3.54
N VAL A 33 2.95 4.05 4.22
CA VAL A 33 2.95 2.72 4.87
C VAL A 33 3.05 1.61 3.83
N ALA A 34 2.30 1.71 2.72
CA ALA A 34 2.34 0.74 1.64
C ALA A 34 3.75 0.63 1.02
N PHE A 35 4.43 1.76 0.79
CA PHE A 35 5.82 1.73 0.33
C PHE A 35 6.80 1.28 1.40
N PHE A 36 6.64 1.71 2.65
CA PHE A 36 7.58 1.39 3.71
C PHE A 36 7.58 -0.10 4.08
N VAL A 37 6.44 -0.80 3.94
CA VAL A 37 6.33 -2.24 4.18
C VAL A 37 6.42 -3.04 2.87
N GLY A 38 5.75 -2.56 1.82
CA GLY A 38 5.71 -3.23 0.52
C GLY A 38 7.07 -3.24 -0.18
N PHE A 39 7.83 -2.14 -0.11
CA PHE A 39 9.16 -2.08 -0.73
C PHE A 39 10.17 -3.07 -0.13
N PRO A 40 10.39 -3.15 1.21
CA PRO A 40 11.30 -4.14 1.77
C PRO A 40 10.79 -5.57 1.60
N MET A 41 9.47 -5.79 1.63
CA MET A 41 8.90 -7.12 1.35
C MET A 41 9.14 -7.53 -0.10
N PHE A 42 8.92 -6.63 -1.05
CA PHE A 42 9.19 -6.85 -2.47
C PHE A 42 10.67 -7.06 -2.75
N TYR A 43 11.54 -6.25 -2.15
CA TYR A 43 12.99 -6.39 -2.24
C TYR A 43 13.45 -7.75 -1.70
N ARG A 44 12.95 -8.16 -0.53
CA ARG A 44 13.20 -9.49 0.02
C ARG A 44 12.66 -10.59 -0.87
N TYR A 45 11.49 -10.44 -1.48
CA TYR A 45 10.94 -11.42 -2.40
C TYR A 45 11.84 -11.62 -3.64
N MET A 46 12.29 -10.53 -4.28
CA MET A 46 13.21 -10.63 -5.41
C MET A 46 14.57 -11.22 -5.02
N MET A 47 15.11 -10.80 -3.88
CA MET A 47 16.41 -11.27 -3.39
C MET A 47 16.33 -12.73 -2.90
N SER A 48 15.21 -13.11 -2.28
CA SER A 48 14.94 -14.47 -1.84
C SER A 48 14.69 -15.40 -3.03
N GLY A 49 14.23 -14.89 -4.18
CA GLY A 49 14.18 -15.66 -5.44
C GLY A 49 15.55 -16.10 -5.96
N LYS A 50 16.66 -15.51 -5.45
CA LYS A 50 18.03 -15.99 -5.70
C LYS A 50 18.52 -17.01 -4.66
N SER A 51 17.90 -17.12 -3.48
CA SER A 51 18.28 -18.06 -2.42
C SER A 51 17.30 -19.23 -2.23
N SER A 52 16.04 -19.12 -2.65
CA SER A 52 15.06 -20.21 -2.61
C SER A 52 15.32 -21.30 -3.65
N THR A 53 16.14 -21.03 -4.67
CA THR A 53 16.71 -22.07 -5.55
C THR A 53 17.82 -22.87 -4.87
N GLN A 54 18.40 -22.37 -3.77
CA GLN A 54 19.52 -23.01 -3.07
C GLN A 54 19.09 -23.77 -1.80
N GLU A 55 18.02 -23.35 -1.11
CA GLU A 55 17.48 -24.09 0.05
C GLU A 55 16.55 -25.26 -0.32
N ALA A 56 16.18 -25.42 -1.60
CA ALA A 56 15.54 -26.65 -2.10
C ALA A 56 16.56 -27.71 -2.57
N ALA A 57 17.87 -27.44 -2.41
CA ALA A 57 18.97 -28.29 -2.87
C ALA A 57 19.97 -28.65 -1.75
N HIS A 58 19.57 -28.53 -0.48
CA HIS A 58 20.33 -29.07 0.65
C HIS A 58 19.42 -29.79 1.65
#